data_AF-Q5DBM1-F1
#
_entry.id   AF-Q5DBM1-F1
#
_cell.length_a   1.000
_cell.length_b   1.000
_cell.length_c   1.000
_cell.angle_alpha   90.00
_cell.angle_beta   90.00
_cell.angle_gamma   90.00
#
_symmetry.space_group_name_H-M   'P 1'
#
loop_
_entity.id
_entity.type
_entity.pdbx_description
1 polymer ?
#
loop_
_entity_poly.entity_id
_entity_poly.type
_entity_poly.pdbx_seq_one_letter_code
_entity_poly.pdbx_strand_id
1 'polypeptide(L)'
;MSTVEPVVRKTASAFTDEEQDDKPKKHGLSWLPPSALKANSISNPSNGVNSTQNDSNNLPPVSALSTEEKKAIIKRIIEGIPTHKRELFAYPIDWDMVDADFVNSRIKPWVDKKIVSYIGEAEATLSSFICDQVLRHNPPERILADIAMVLDEEAEVFVVKMWRLLIYVIAEKKAGLSA
;
A
#
# COMPACT_ATOMS: atom_id res chain seq x y z
N MET A 1 -41.84 14.59 -63.56
CA MET A 1 -42.85 14.45 -62.49
C MET A 1 -42.15 14.29 -61.17
N SER A 2 -42.27 15.30 -60.31
CA SER A 2 -41.99 15.21 -58.87
C SER A 2 -43.17 14.58 -58.16
N THR A 3 -42.92 13.80 -57.12
CA THR A 3 -43.71 13.83 -55.88
C THR A 3 -42.83 13.32 -54.74
N VAL A 4 -42.58 14.22 -53.81
CA VAL A 4 -41.87 14.07 -52.54
C VAL A 4 -42.94 14.11 -51.42
N GLU A 5 -42.59 13.61 -50.23
CA GLU A 5 -43.21 13.82 -48.90
C GLU A 5 -44.22 12.77 -48.37
N PRO A 6 -44.43 12.61 -47.03
CA PRO A 6 -43.90 13.40 -45.92
C PRO A 6 -43.25 12.66 -44.73
N VAL A 7 -42.54 13.48 -43.97
CA VAL A 7 -41.95 13.31 -42.63
C VAL A 7 -42.99 13.06 -41.53
N VAL A 8 -42.68 12.15 -40.59
CA VAL A 8 -43.27 12.18 -39.23
C VAL A 8 -42.17 12.46 -38.22
N ARG A 9 -42.13 13.73 -37.78
CA ARG A 9 -41.42 14.19 -36.59
C ARG A 9 -42.16 13.69 -35.36
N LYS A 10 -41.44 13.12 -34.40
CA LYS A 10 -41.85 13.12 -32.99
C LYS A 10 -40.96 14.10 -32.24
N THR A 11 -41.57 15.19 -31.79
CA THR A 11 -41.00 16.19 -30.89
C THR A 11 -41.63 16.08 -29.51
N ALA A 12 -40.81 16.39 -28.51
CA ALA A 12 -41.12 16.95 -27.19
C ALA A 12 -41.47 16.01 -26.02
N SER A 13 -40.54 15.96 -25.06
CA SER A 13 -40.66 16.29 -23.61
C SER A 13 -39.52 15.57 -22.88
N ALA A 14 -38.52 16.16 -22.21
CA ALA A 14 -38.44 17.33 -21.31
C ALA A 14 -39.31 17.18 -20.05
N PHE A 15 -38.80 16.42 -19.07
CA PHE A 15 -39.13 16.29 -17.62
C PHE A 15 -38.57 14.91 -17.21
N THR A 16 -37.83 14.63 -16.14
CA THR A 16 -37.41 15.34 -14.94
C THR A 16 -36.25 14.53 -14.38
N ASP A 17 -35.22 15.23 -13.95
CA ASP A 17 -34.46 14.96 -12.73
C ASP A 17 -35.10 13.94 -11.77
N GLU A 18 -34.54 12.73 -11.67
CA GLU A 18 -34.58 11.95 -10.43
C GLU A 18 -33.18 11.40 -10.17
N GLU A 19 -32.47 12.23 -9.42
CA GLU A 19 -31.28 11.94 -8.63
C GLU A 19 -31.53 10.68 -7.78
N GLN A 20 -30.80 9.59 -8.07
CA GLN A 20 -30.71 8.46 -7.17
C GLN A 20 -29.41 8.59 -6.35
N ASP A 21 -29.56 9.28 -5.21
CA ASP A 21 -28.63 9.28 -4.08
C ASP A 21 -28.40 7.83 -3.61
N ASP A 22 -27.27 7.21 -3.98
CA ASP A 22 -26.71 6.08 -3.23
C ASP A 22 -25.59 6.60 -2.33
N LYS A 23 -26.05 7.25 -1.26
CA LYS A 23 -25.43 7.43 0.06
C LYS A 23 -24.07 6.74 0.26
N PRO A 24 -23.00 7.50 0.58
CA PRO A 24 -21.72 6.92 0.95
C PRO A 24 -21.87 6.19 2.30
N LYS A 25 -21.78 4.86 2.29
CA LYS A 25 -21.52 4.08 3.51
C LYS A 25 -20.11 4.40 3.97
N LYS A 26 -20.01 5.40 4.84
CA LYS A 26 -18.85 5.70 5.67
C LYS A 26 -18.52 4.46 6.49
N HIS A 27 -17.68 3.58 5.96
CA HIS A 27 -17.01 2.59 6.78
C HIS A 27 -15.93 3.36 7.54
N GLY A 28 -16.32 3.83 8.73
CA GLY A 28 -15.40 4.49 9.65
C GLY A 28 -14.17 3.61 9.83
N LEU A 29 -13.01 4.23 9.67
CA LEU A 29 -11.69 3.68 9.96
C LEU A 29 -11.64 3.23 11.43
N SER A 30 -12.11 2.02 11.71
CA SER A 30 -12.17 1.44 13.05
C SER A 30 -10.85 0.80 13.50
N TRP A 31 -9.74 1.18 12.85
CA TRP A 31 -8.40 0.69 13.20
C TRP A 31 -7.46 1.79 13.69
N LEU A 32 -7.99 2.98 14.01
CA LEU A 32 -7.23 4.01 14.69
C LEU A 32 -6.85 3.53 16.11
N PRO A 33 -5.56 3.50 16.48
CA PRO A 33 -5.14 3.24 17.85
C PRO A 33 -5.63 4.38 18.77
N PRO A 34 -5.89 4.13 20.07
CA PRO A 34 -6.52 5.09 20.99
C PRO A 34 -5.73 6.40 21.25
N SER A 35 -4.59 6.63 20.60
CA SER A 35 -3.75 7.81 20.81
C SER A 35 -3.94 8.93 19.78
N ALA A 36 -4.82 8.78 18.79
CA ALA A 36 -4.95 9.75 17.68
C ALA A 36 -5.90 10.94 17.94
N LEU A 37 -6.33 11.19 19.18
CA LEU A 37 -7.16 12.36 19.51
C LEU A 37 -6.76 13.01 20.84
N LYS A 38 -5.79 13.93 20.81
CA LYS A 38 -5.77 15.04 21.77
C LYS A 38 -5.25 16.31 21.09
N ALA A 39 -6.18 17.00 20.45
CA ALA A 39 -6.04 18.42 20.19
C ALA A 39 -6.29 19.20 21.49
N ASN A 40 -5.45 20.21 21.66
CA ASN A 40 -5.23 21.12 22.78
C ASN A 40 -6.51 21.76 23.36
N SER A 41 -6.64 21.74 24.69
CA SER A 41 -7.46 22.68 25.47
C SER A 41 -6.77 22.93 26.81
N ILE A 42 -6.34 24.17 26.99
CA ILE A 42 -5.62 24.68 28.15
C ILE A 42 -6.63 25.16 29.19
N SER A 43 -6.53 24.65 30.42
CA SER A 43 -6.81 25.40 31.65
C SER A 43 -6.12 24.72 32.85
N ASN A 44 -5.52 25.55 33.71
CA ASN A 44 -4.45 25.30 34.69
C ASN A 44 -4.98 24.74 36.05
N PRO A 45 -4.19 24.62 37.16
CA PRO A 45 -3.95 23.36 37.88
C PRO A 45 -4.46 23.36 39.34
N SER A 46 -4.40 22.21 40.04
CA SER A 46 -3.97 22.13 41.47
C SER A 46 -4.06 20.71 42.06
N ASN A 47 -2.94 20.33 42.69
CA ASN A 47 -2.72 19.49 43.88
C ASN A 47 -3.28 18.06 44.03
N GLY A 48 -2.38 17.15 44.42
CA GLY A 48 -2.74 15.99 45.24
C GLY A 48 -1.82 14.77 45.13
N VAL A 49 -0.76 14.75 45.94
CA VAL A 49 0.14 13.63 46.28
C VAL A 49 -0.61 12.31 46.58
N ASN A 50 -0.15 11.16 46.05
CA ASN A 50 0.40 10.06 46.88
C ASN A 50 1.08 8.93 46.09
N SER A 51 2.13 8.40 46.72
CA SER A 51 2.99 7.28 46.36
C SER A 51 2.24 5.96 46.12
N THR A 52 2.80 5.04 45.32
CA THR A 52 3.22 3.67 45.72
C THR A 52 3.78 2.90 44.51
N GLN A 53 4.95 2.31 44.72
CA GLN A 53 5.63 1.21 44.04
C GLN A 53 4.82 0.43 42.97
N ASN A 54 5.44 0.18 41.80
CA ASN A 54 5.62 -1.21 41.38
C ASN A 54 6.73 -1.38 40.34
N ASP A 55 7.49 -2.44 40.55
CA ASP A 55 8.56 -3.01 39.75
C ASP A 55 8.16 -3.42 38.34
N SER A 56 9.21 -3.69 37.53
CA SER A 56 9.21 -4.48 36.29
C SER A 56 9.00 -3.72 34.99
N ASN A 57 10.07 -3.07 34.50
CA ASN A 57 10.31 -2.94 33.06
C ASN A 57 11.81 -3.01 32.77
N ASN A 58 12.43 -4.13 33.19
CA ASN A 58 13.68 -4.59 32.57
C ASN A 58 13.31 -5.53 31.43
N LEU A 59 13.02 -4.97 30.25
CA LEU A 59 12.96 -5.74 29.01
C LEU A 59 14.40 -6.05 28.59
N PRO A 60 14.78 -7.33 28.39
CA PRO A 60 16.10 -7.66 27.89
C PRO A 60 16.26 -7.12 26.45
N PRO A 61 17.49 -6.74 26.04
CA PRO A 61 17.76 -6.27 24.69
C PRO A 61 17.44 -7.39 23.67
N VAL A 62 16.72 -7.02 22.62
CA VAL A 62 16.21 -7.87 21.50
C VAL A 62 17.30 -8.58 20.67
N SER A 63 18.54 -8.59 21.13
CA SER A 63 19.71 -9.21 20.48
C SER A 63 19.80 -10.74 20.69
N ALA A 64 18.83 -11.35 21.39
CA ALA A 64 18.85 -12.76 21.77
C ALA A 64 17.63 -13.57 21.26
N LEU A 65 16.97 -13.15 20.17
CA LEU A 65 15.90 -13.95 19.59
C LEU A 65 16.47 -15.29 19.07
N SER A 66 15.94 -16.38 19.61
CA SER A 66 16.24 -17.73 19.17
C SER A 66 15.82 -17.93 17.72
N THR A 67 16.43 -18.89 17.03
CA THR A 67 16.07 -19.26 15.65
C THR A 67 14.58 -19.61 15.52
N GLU A 68 13.96 -20.15 16.58
CA GLU A 68 12.53 -20.47 16.66
C GLU A 68 11.67 -19.21 16.62
N GLU A 69 12.03 -18.19 17.41
CA GLU A 69 11.29 -16.92 17.49
C GLU A 69 11.41 -16.13 16.19
N LYS A 70 12.60 -16.11 15.56
CA LYS A 70 12.79 -15.49 14.24
C LYS A 70 11.88 -16.14 13.19
N LYS A 71 11.79 -17.47 13.17
CA LYS A 71 10.89 -18.21 12.27
C LYS A 71 9.42 -17.89 12.53
N ALA A 72 9.02 -17.80 13.80
CA ALA A 72 7.65 -17.45 14.17
C ALA A 72 7.28 -16.04 13.70
N ILE A 73 8.20 -15.07 13.83
CA ILE A 73 8.00 -13.70 13.33
C ILE A 73 7.89 -13.69 11.81
N ILE A 74 8.79 -14.37 11.09
CA ILE A 74 8.74 -14.46 9.61
C ILE A 74 7.39 -15.04 9.16
N LYS A 75 6.95 -16.13 9.79
CA LYS A 75 5.65 -16.75 9.48
C LYS A 75 4.51 -15.75 9.68
N ARG A 76 4.49 -15.03 10.80
CA ARG A 76 3.49 -14.01 11.09
C ARG A 76 3.50 -12.86 10.07
N ILE A 77 4.67 -12.44 9.59
CA ILE A 77 4.79 -11.44 8.53
C ILE A 77 4.14 -11.96 7.25
N ILE A 78 4.50 -13.17 6.82
CA ILE A 78 3.97 -13.77 5.59
C ILE A 78 2.44 -13.92 5.66
N GLU A 79 1.92 -14.41 6.78
CA GLU A 79 0.47 -14.56 7.01
C GLU A 79 -0.27 -13.21 7.06
N GLY A 80 0.43 -12.12 7.40
CA GLY A 80 -0.13 -10.77 7.42
C GLY A 80 -0.17 -10.08 6.05
N ILE A 81 0.47 -10.62 5.02
CA ILE A 81 0.47 -10.03 3.68
C ILE A 81 -0.80 -10.44 2.93
N PRO A 82 -1.60 -9.49 2.42
CA PRO A 82 -2.82 -9.82 1.70
C PRO A 82 -2.55 -10.68 0.45
N THR A 83 -3.39 -11.70 0.27
CA THR A 83 -3.34 -12.59 -0.89
C THR A 83 -4.15 -12.04 -2.06
N HIS A 84 -5.23 -11.33 -1.79
CA HIS A 84 -6.08 -10.73 -2.82
C HIS A 84 -5.49 -9.42 -3.34
N LYS A 85 -5.44 -9.26 -4.67
CA LYS A 85 -4.90 -8.06 -5.34
C LYS A 85 -5.49 -6.76 -4.81
N ARG A 86 -6.82 -6.70 -4.66
CA ARG A 86 -7.51 -5.49 -4.19
C ARG A 86 -7.06 -5.08 -2.79
N GLU A 87 -6.95 -6.03 -1.86
CA GLU A 87 -6.49 -5.78 -0.50
C GLU A 87 -4.99 -5.46 -0.46
N LEU A 88 -4.21 -6.13 -1.31
CA LEU A 88 -2.77 -5.90 -1.45
C LEU A 88 -2.48 -4.47 -1.92
N PHE A 89 -3.21 -3.99 -2.92
CA PHE A 89 -3.01 -2.65 -3.48
C PHE A 89 -3.52 -1.55 -2.53
N ALA A 90 -4.57 -1.85 -1.76
CA ALA A 90 -5.07 -0.96 -0.71
C ALA A 90 -4.28 -1.03 0.61
N TYR A 91 -3.26 -1.90 0.70
CA TYR A 91 -2.50 -2.09 1.94
C TYR A 91 -1.73 -0.80 2.30
N PRO A 92 -1.82 -0.31 3.55
CA PRO A 92 -1.15 0.91 3.97
C PRO A 92 0.37 0.69 4.03
N ILE A 93 1.11 1.41 3.20
CA ILE A 93 2.57 1.37 3.15
C ILE A 93 3.14 2.46 4.07
N ASP A 94 4.11 2.08 4.89
CA ASP A 94 4.90 2.96 5.74
C ASP A 94 6.06 3.56 4.91
N TRP A 95 5.73 4.61 4.15
CA TRP A 95 6.66 5.21 3.18
C TRP A 95 7.89 5.87 3.82
N ASP A 96 7.82 6.24 5.10
CA ASP A 96 8.98 6.77 5.84
C ASP A 96 10.14 5.76 5.93
N MET A 97 9.88 4.47 5.73
CA MET A 97 10.90 3.42 5.70
C MET A 97 11.48 3.13 4.31
N VAL A 98 10.90 3.73 3.26
CA VAL A 98 11.22 3.48 1.84
C VAL A 98 12.09 4.63 1.32
N ASP A 99 13.40 4.53 1.58
CA ASP A 99 14.41 5.47 1.07
C ASP A 99 15.16 4.90 -0.15
N ALA A 100 16.03 5.74 -0.74
CA ALA A 100 16.84 5.34 -1.89
C ALA A 100 17.72 4.11 -1.58
N ASP A 101 18.32 4.05 -0.39
CA ASP A 101 19.14 2.91 0.04
C ASP A 101 18.32 1.64 0.18
N PHE A 102 17.11 1.69 0.76
CA PHE A 102 16.19 0.58 0.85
C PHE A 102 15.81 0.04 -0.53
N VAL A 103 15.42 0.94 -1.44
CA VAL A 103 15.03 0.53 -2.80
C VAL A 103 16.22 -0.08 -3.54
N ASN A 104 17.40 0.55 -3.49
CA ASN A 104 18.59 0.05 -4.18
C ASN A 104 19.11 -1.27 -3.60
N SER A 105 19.01 -1.48 -2.29
CA SER A 105 19.55 -2.68 -1.63
C SER A 105 18.58 -3.86 -1.59
N ARG A 106 17.26 -3.61 -1.51
CA ARG A 106 16.26 -4.67 -1.29
C ARG A 106 15.33 -4.88 -2.48
N ILE A 107 14.90 -3.81 -3.14
CA ILE A 107 13.91 -3.88 -4.21
C ILE A 107 14.58 -4.06 -5.57
N LYS A 108 15.57 -3.24 -5.89
CA LYS A 108 16.27 -3.22 -7.18
C LYS A 108 16.86 -4.58 -7.59
N PRO A 109 17.54 -5.35 -6.70
CA PRO A 109 18.10 -6.65 -7.10
C PRO A 109 17.01 -7.65 -7.52
N TRP A 110 15.84 -7.58 -6.90
CA TRP A 110 14.70 -8.40 -7.27
C TRP A 110 14.09 -7.93 -8.59
N VAL A 111 13.93 -6.62 -8.78
CA VAL A 111 13.41 -6.01 -10.02
C VAL A 111 14.32 -6.37 -11.19
N ASP A 112 15.63 -6.14 -11.09
CA ASP A 112 16.61 -6.49 -12.14
C ASP A 112 16.51 -7.95 -12.55
N LYS A 113 16.45 -8.86 -11.56
CA LYS A 113 16.31 -10.30 -11.81
C LYS A 113 14.98 -10.63 -12.51
N LYS A 114 13.91 -9.91 -12.19
CA LYS A 114 12.60 -10.14 -12.79
C LYS A 114 12.49 -9.58 -14.19
N ILE A 115 13.05 -8.40 -14.45
CA ILE A 115 13.10 -7.83 -15.80
C ILE A 115 13.84 -8.77 -16.75
N VAL A 116 15.01 -9.29 -16.35
CA VAL A 116 15.73 -10.31 -17.14
C VAL A 116 14.88 -11.56 -17.39
N SER A 117 14.09 -11.98 -16.41
CA SER A 117 13.24 -13.18 -16.54
C SER A 117 12.07 -13.00 -17.50
N TYR A 118 11.57 -11.78 -17.67
CA TYR A 118 10.42 -11.48 -18.53
C TYR A 118 10.86 -11.09 -19.96
N ILE A 119 11.90 -10.26 -20.08
CA ILE A 119 12.39 -9.76 -21.38
C ILE A 119 13.42 -10.73 -22.01
N GLY A 120 14.16 -11.48 -21.18
CA GLY A 120 15.27 -12.34 -21.63
C GLY A 120 16.63 -11.64 -21.60
N GLU A 121 16.67 -10.34 -21.36
CA GLU A 121 17.89 -9.54 -21.23
C GLU A 121 17.79 -8.50 -20.11
N ALA A 122 18.95 -7.96 -19.71
CA ALA A 122 19.02 -6.96 -18.66
C ALA A 122 18.65 -5.58 -19.22
N GLU A 123 17.53 -5.04 -18.73
CA GLU A 123 17.07 -3.71 -19.12
C GLU A 123 17.16 -2.73 -17.94
N ALA A 124 18.33 -2.11 -17.77
CA ALA A 124 18.61 -1.25 -16.61
C ALA A 124 17.72 0.00 -16.56
N THR A 125 17.27 0.50 -17.71
CA THR A 125 16.40 1.67 -17.82
C THR A 125 15.03 1.40 -17.21
N LEU A 126 14.33 0.34 -17.63
CA LEU A 126 13.07 -0.09 -17.02
C LEU A 126 13.23 -0.43 -15.53
N SER A 127 14.28 -1.17 -15.16
CA SER A 127 14.54 -1.44 -13.74
C SER A 127 14.65 -0.16 -12.91
N SER A 128 15.39 0.83 -13.40
CA SER A 128 15.58 2.11 -12.71
C SER A 128 14.27 2.90 -12.68
N PHE A 129 13.52 2.91 -13.79
CA PHE A 129 12.20 3.53 -13.86
C PHE A 129 11.25 2.94 -12.81
N ILE A 130 11.18 1.61 -12.68
CA ILE A 130 10.34 0.95 -11.67
C ILE A 130 10.75 1.32 -10.25
N CYS A 131 12.06 1.36 -9.97
CA CYS A 131 12.58 1.79 -8.67
C CYS A 131 12.21 3.25 -8.36
N ASP A 132 12.30 4.14 -9.34
CA ASP A 132 11.89 5.53 -9.23
C ASP A 132 10.39 5.69 -8.96
N GLN A 133 9.55 4.84 -9.55
CA GLN A 133 8.11 4.86 -9.26
C GLN A 133 7.82 4.53 -7.79
N VAL A 134 8.53 3.54 -7.23
CA VAL A 134 8.41 3.16 -5.81
C VAL A 134 8.90 4.30 -4.91
N LEU A 135 10.04 4.93 -5.25
CA LEU A 135 10.57 6.08 -4.50
C LEU A 135 9.67 7.31 -4.53
N ARG A 136 8.88 7.48 -5.60
CA ARG A 136 7.89 8.56 -5.72
C ARG A 136 6.57 8.23 -5.02
N HIS A 137 6.48 7.09 -4.34
CA HIS A 137 5.29 6.60 -3.64
C HIS A 137 4.08 6.52 -4.57
N ASN A 138 4.30 6.19 -5.84
CA ASN A 138 3.21 6.04 -6.79
C ASN A 138 2.36 4.81 -6.45
N PRO A 139 1.03 4.89 -6.64
CA PRO A 139 0.13 3.79 -6.34
C PRO A 139 0.39 2.61 -7.29
N PRO A 140 0.16 1.36 -6.84
CA PRO A 140 0.48 0.17 -7.62
C PRO A 140 -0.29 0.07 -8.93
N GLU A 141 -1.49 0.65 -9.01
CA GLU A 141 -2.29 0.72 -10.24
C GLU A 141 -1.61 1.56 -11.32
N ARG A 142 -0.99 2.68 -10.92
CA ARG A 142 -0.25 3.55 -11.85
C ARG A 142 1.00 2.83 -12.36
N ILE A 143 1.75 2.22 -11.44
CA ILE A 143 2.95 1.45 -11.80
C ILE A 143 2.58 0.30 -12.75
N LEU A 144 1.47 -0.40 -12.47
CA LEU A 144 0.95 -1.44 -13.35
C LEU A 144 0.62 -0.92 -14.73
N ALA A 145 -0.07 0.21 -14.85
CA ALA A 145 -0.41 0.80 -16.15
C ALA A 145 0.85 1.14 -16.97
N ASP A 146 1.86 1.72 -16.34
CA ASP A 146 3.12 2.09 -17.01
C ASP A 146 3.91 0.83 -17.47
N ILE A 147 3.98 -0.20 -16.62
CA ILE A 147 4.70 -1.45 -16.92
C ILE A 147 3.94 -2.32 -17.94
N ALA A 148 2.60 -2.26 -17.95
CA ALA A 148 1.77 -3.03 -18.88
C ALA A 148 2.02 -2.67 -20.36
N MET A 149 2.55 -1.48 -20.66
CA MET A 149 2.93 -1.11 -22.02
C MET A 149 4.16 -1.89 -22.55
N VAL A 150 4.92 -2.53 -21.66
CA VAL A 150 6.17 -3.24 -21.99
C VAL A 150 6.03 -4.74 -21.75
N LEU A 151 5.37 -5.14 -20.66
CA LEU A 151 5.23 -6.55 -20.24
C LEU A 151 3.82 -7.12 -20.50
N ASP A 152 2.92 -6.37 -21.13
CA ASP A 152 1.54 -6.76 -21.47
C ASP A 152 0.84 -7.49 -20.30
N GLU A 153 0.39 -8.72 -20.53
CA GLU A 153 -0.35 -9.55 -19.57
C GLU A 153 0.47 -10.01 -18.36
N GLU A 154 1.81 -9.98 -18.46
CA GLU A 154 2.70 -10.40 -17.37
C GLU A 154 2.91 -9.29 -16.32
N ALA A 155 2.62 -8.03 -16.67
CA ALA A 155 2.82 -6.88 -15.81
C ALA A 155 2.04 -6.98 -14.49
N GLU A 156 0.81 -7.53 -14.53
CA GLU A 156 -0.02 -7.70 -13.33
C GLU A 156 0.67 -8.62 -12.32
N VAL A 157 1.16 -9.76 -12.79
CA VAL A 157 1.85 -10.73 -11.94
C VAL A 157 3.15 -10.16 -11.39
N PHE A 158 3.86 -9.37 -12.20
CA PHE A 158 5.06 -8.65 -11.76
C PHE A 158 4.75 -7.68 -10.63
N VAL A 159 3.79 -6.76 -10.81
CA VAL A 159 3.48 -5.72 -9.81
C VAL A 159 2.90 -6.31 -8.53
N VAL A 160 2.04 -7.33 -8.62
CA VAL A 160 1.53 -8.03 -7.43
C VAL A 160 2.67 -8.65 -6.62
N LYS A 161 3.63 -9.29 -7.27
CA LYS A 161 4.78 -9.87 -6.56
C LYS A 161 5.71 -8.79 -5.99
N MET A 162 5.90 -7.70 -6.72
CA MET A 162 6.72 -6.57 -6.26
C MET A 162 6.09 -5.91 -5.04
N TRP A 163 4.78 -5.68 -5.05
CA TRP A 163 4.08 -5.05 -3.93
C TRP A 163 4.11 -5.93 -2.67
N ARG A 164 3.94 -7.25 -2.83
CA ARG A 164 4.14 -8.21 -1.72
C ARG A 164 5.55 -8.16 -1.17
N LEU A 165 6.56 -8.08 -2.04
CA LEU A 165 7.95 -7.93 -1.62
C LEU A 165 8.15 -6.63 -0.82
N LEU A 166 7.61 -5.51 -1.30
CA LEU A 166 7.70 -4.22 -0.62
C LEU A 166 7.16 -4.30 0.82
N ILE A 167 5.95 -4.84 0.98
CA ILE A 167 5.32 -5.03 2.31
C ILE A 167 6.16 -5.95 3.19
N TYR A 168 6.64 -7.07 2.63
CA TYR A 168 7.47 -8.02 3.35
C TYR A 168 8.75 -7.37 3.89
N VAL A 169 9.49 -6.67 3.05
CA VAL A 169 10.78 -6.06 3.45
C VAL A 169 10.57 -4.96 4.47
N ILE A 170 9.50 -4.15 4.35
CA ILE A 170 9.16 -3.16 5.38
C ILE A 170 8.86 -3.85 6.71
N ALA A 171 8.00 -4.88 6.71
CA ALA A 171 7.66 -5.62 7.93
C ALA A 171 8.86 -6.32 8.57
N GLU A 172 9.76 -6.87 7.74
CA GLU A 172 11.03 -7.48 8.17
C GLU A 172 11.96 -6.46 8.83
N LYS A 173 12.09 -5.25 8.25
CA LYS A 173 12.86 -4.13 8.81
C LYS A 173 12.26 -3.68 10.15
N LYS A 174 10.93 -3.57 10.25
CA LYS A 174 10.23 -3.23 11.51
C LYS A 174 10.39 -4.27 12.60
N ALA A 175 10.50 -5.53 12.22
CA ALA A 175 10.71 -6.64 13.14
C ALA A 175 12.18 -6.79 13.60
N GLY A 176 13.12 -6.00 13.07
CA GLY A 176 14.54 -6.12 13.36
C GLY A 176 15.15 -7.44 12.87
N LEU A 177 14.53 -8.08 11.87
CA LEU A 177 15.02 -9.32 11.27
C LEU A 177 16.06 -9.07 10.18
N SER A 178 15.97 -7.92 9.51
CA SER A 178 17.00 -7.41 8.62
C SER A 178 17.80 -6.33 9.34
N ALA A 179 19.12 -6.49 9.38
CA ALA A 179 20.06 -5.44 9.75
C ALA A 179 20.30 -4.49 8.57
#